data_AF-A0A7C4YSZ2-F1
#
_entry.id   AF-A0A7C4YSZ2-F1
#
_cell.length_a   1.000
_cell.length_b   1.000
_cell.length_c   1.000
_cell.angle_alpha   90.00
_cell.angle_beta   90.00
_cell.angle_gamma   90.00
#
_symmetry.space_group_name_H-M   'P 1'
#
loop_
_entity.id
_entity.type
_entity.pdbx_description
1 polymer ?
#
loop_
_entity_poly.entity_id
_entity_poly.type
_entity_poly.pdbx_seq_one_letter_code
_entity_poly.pdbx_strand_id
1 'polypeptide(L)'
;MNQASIRTEKLFNGLVLFAILTTLVALALYGYLGTFSRYGSDDYCLSAFYVREGDLLTKVIQRYNENSSRYTNILFIGLVDGLFGWYNVAILPPLMIALFVFGWHLFLREAARMASLAWSGSFSFFLVSLLLFLSLLQAPNLYETLYWRAGMTS
;
A
#
# COMPACT_ATOMS: atom_id res chain seq x y z
N MET A 1 7.92 -40.26 -7.51
CA MET A 1 6.95 -39.65 -6.57
C MET A 1 5.74 -40.56 -6.44
N ASN A 2 5.24 -40.78 -5.22
CA ASN A 2 4.08 -41.64 -4.98
C ASN A 2 2.78 -40.90 -5.35
N GLN A 3 1.74 -41.60 -5.84
CA GLN A 3 0.49 -40.99 -6.32
C GLN A 3 -0.24 -40.17 -5.24
N ALA A 4 -0.09 -40.58 -3.98
CA ALA A 4 -0.59 -39.82 -2.82
C ALA A 4 0.10 -38.46 -2.65
N SER A 5 1.41 -38.37 -2.89
CA SER A 5 2.18 -37.12 -2.78
C SER A 5 1.74 -36.10 -3.83
N ILE A 6 1.48 -36.54 -5.07
CA ILE A 6 0.98 -35.69 -6.16
C ILE A 6 -0.40 -35.11 -5.81
N ARG A 7 -1.28 -35.91 -5.19
CA ARG A 7 -2.61 -35.47 -4.78
C ARG A 7 -2.54 -34.40 -3.68
N THR A 8 -1.68 -34.60 -2.69
CA THR A 8 -1.48 -33.64 -1.59
C THR A 8 -0.95 -32.30 -2.11
N GLU A 9 0.03 -32.33 -3.03
CA GLU A 9 0.60 -31.12 -3.63
C GLU A 9 -0.46 -30.32 -4.42
N LYS A 10 -1.27 -31.00 -5.23
CA LYS A 10 -2.37 -30.36 -5.97
C LYS A 10 -3.41 -29.74 -5.04
N LEU A 11 -3.79 -30.46 -3.97
CA LEU A 11 -4.72 -29.95 -2.96
C LEU A 11 -4.14 -28.70 -2.29
N PHE A 12 -2.87 -28.75 -1.86
CA PHE A 12 -2.19 -27.62 -1.22
C PHE A 12 -2.15 -26.40 -2.14
N ASN A 13 -1.73 -26.57 -3.40
CA ASN A 13 -1.70 -25.48 -4.37
C ASN A 13 -3.10 -24.90 -4.64
N GLY A 14 -4.13 -25.75 -4.69
CA GLY A 14 -5.52 -25.30 -4.80
C GLY A 14 -5.98 -24.46 -3.61
N LEU A 15 -5.63 -24.88 -2.38
CA LEU A 15 -5.93 -24.13 -1.15
C LEU A 15 -5.19 -22.79 -1.11
N VAL A 16 -3.91 -22.77 -1.48
CA VAL A 16 -3.11 -21.53 -1.56
C VAL A 16 -3.72 -20.58 -2.57
N LEU A 17 -4.11 -21.06 -3.76
CA LEU A 17 -4.76 -20.22 -4.77
C LEU A 17 -6.08 -19.65 -4.28
N PHE A 18 -6.93 -20.47 -3.66
CA PHE A 18 -8.19 -20.01 -3.07
C PHE A 18 -7.97 -18.94 -1.99
N ALA A 19 -6.96 -19.11 -1.14
CA ALA A 19 -6.61 -18.15 -0.11
C ALA A 19 -6.04 -16.84 -0.69
N ILE A 20 -5.25 -16.91 -1.76
CA ILE A 20 -4.81 -15.73 -2.52
C ILE A 20 -6.02 -14.98 -3.07
N LEU A 21 -6.94 -15.67 -3.77
CA LEU A 21 -8.10 -15.02 -4.36
C LEU A 21 -8.96 -14.34 -3.30
N THR A 22 -9.21 -15.01 -2.18
CA THR A 22 -10.00 -14.47 -1.07
C THR A 22 -9.36 -13.23 -0.45
N THR A 23 -8.04 -13.27 -0.18
CA THR A 23 -7.31 -12.12 0.37
C THR A 23 -7.20 -10.96 -0.62
N LEU A 24 -7.01 -11.24 -1.91
CA LEU A 24 -7.01 -10.21 -2.95
C LEU A 24 -8.36 -9.53 -3.11
N VAL A 25 -9.48 -10.27 -3.01
CA VAL A 25 -10.82 -9.66 -3.02
C VAL A 25 -10.97 -8.71 -1.84
N ALA A 26 -10.55 -9.09 -0.64
CA ALA A 26 -10.62 -8.22 0.54
C ALA A 26 -9.75 -6.95 0.38
N LEU A 27 -8.51 -7.10 -0.09
CA LEU A 27 -7.62 -5.96 -0.36
C LEU A 27 -8.15 -5.06 -1.49
N ALA A 28 -8.73 -5.64 -2.53
CA ALA A 28 -9.34 -4.91 -3.63
C ALA A 28 -10.55 -4.09 -3.15
N LEU A 29 -11.35 -4.61 -2.22
CA LEU A 29 -12.44 -3.85 -1.59
C LEU A 29 -11.91 -2.65 -0.79
N TYR A 30 -10.83 -2.82 -0.02
CA TYR A 30 -10.19 -1.67 0.66
C TYR A 30 -9.68 -0.62 -0.33
N GLY A 31 -9.05 -1.05 -1.42
CA GLY A 31 -8.58 -0.15 -2.48
C GLY A 31 -9.74 0.54 -3.21
N TYR A 32 -10.81 -0.18 -3.52
CA TYR A 32 -12.01 0.35 -4.15
C TYR A 32 -12.68 1.41 -3.27
N LEU A 33 -12.83 1.17 -1.97
CA LEU A 33 -13.34 2.17 -1.03
C LEU A 33 -12.49 3.45 -1.03
N GLY A 34 -11.17 3.33 -1.25
CA GLY A 34 -10.28 4.46 -1.40
C GLY A 34 -10.62 5.39 -2.56
N THR A 35 -11.27 4.89 -3.61
CA THR A 35 -11.70 5.73 -4.75
C THR A 35 -12.79 6.74 -4.37
N PHE A 36 -13.46 6.54 -3.22
CA PHE A 36 -14.44 7.48 -2.67
C PHE A 36 -13.82 8.48 -1.68
N SER A 37 -12.53 8.34 -1.36
CA SER A 37 -11.83 9.27 -0.47
C SER A 37 -11.81 10.68 -1.06
N ARG A 38 -12.02 11.68 -0.21
CA ARG A 38 -12.10 13.09 -0.57
C ARG A 38 -11.07 13.88 0.21
N TYR A 39 -10.69 15.04 -0.34
CA TYR A 39 -9.85 16.01 0.34
C TYR A 39 -10.50 16.44 1.65
N GLY A 40 -9.87 16.09 2.77
CA GLY A 40 -10.15 16.71 4.07
C GLY A 40 -9.54 18.10 4.14
N SER A 41 -10.00 18.94 5.06
CA SER A 41 -9.65 20.37 5.20
C SER A 41 -8.21 20.72 4.81
N ASP A 42 -7.23 20.12 5.50
CA ASP A 42 -5.80 20.42 5.30
C ASP A 42 -5.27 19.86 3.97
N ASP A 43 -5.78 18.71 3.54
CA ASP A 43 -5.39 18.05 2.30
C ASP A 43 -5.73 18.90 1.07
N TYR A 44 -6.87 19.61 1.11
CA TYR A 44 -7.28 20.49 0.02
C TYR A 44 -6.33 21.68 -0.14
N CYS A 45 -6.03 22.37 0.97
CA CYS A 45 -5.11 23.50 0.97
C CYS A 45 -3.69 23.09 0.55
N LEU A 46 -3.25 21.92 0.99
CA LEU A 46 -1.94 21.38 0.64
C LEU A 46 -1.85 21.04 -0.85
N SER A 47 -2.87 20.40 -1.41
CA SER A 47 -2.91 20.15 -2.85
C SER A 47 -3.09 21.39 -3.69
N ALA A 48 -3.84 22.38 -3.22
CA ALA A 48 -3.90 23.68 -3.89
C ALA A 48 -2.52 24.35 -3.99
N PHE A 49 -1.63 24.13 -3.03
CA PHE A 49 -0.25 24.60 -3.07
C PHE A 49 0.62 23.81 -4.06
N TYR A 50 0.57 22.47 -4.02
CA TYR A 50 1.42 21.63 -4.86
C TYR A 50 0.98 21.54 -6.33
N VAL A 51 -0.33 21.55 -6.61
CA VAL A 51 -0.88 21.42 -7.97
C VAL A 51 -0.74 22.71 -8.80
N ARG A 52 -0.54 23.87 -8.16
CA ARG A 52 -0.23 25.13 -8.89
C ARG A 52 1.09 25.03 -9.65
N GLU A 53 1.37 25.98 -10.53
CA GLU A 53 2.66 26.06 -11.22
C GLU A 53 3.85 26.19 -10.25
N GLY A 54 5.03 25.75 -10.69
CA GLY A 54 6.29 25.81 -9.93
C GLY A 54 6.97 24.45 -9.73
N ASP A 55 8.24 24.47 -9.36
CA ASP A 55 9.06 23.28 -9.14
C ASP A 55 8.80 22.63 -7.77
N LEU A 56 8.83 21.30 -7.73
CA LEU A 56 8.58 20.51 -6.53
C LEU A 56 9.59 20.81 -5.41
N LEU A 57 10.88 20.90 -5.73
CA LEU A 57 11.94 21.10 -4.74
C LEU A 57 11.79 22.46 -4.06
N THR A 58 11.51 23.51 -4.85
CA THR A 58 11.23 24.85 -4.31
C THR A 58 10.05 24.82 -3.35
N LYS A 59 8.95 24.14 -3.73
CA LYS A 59 7.75 24.03 -2.88
C LYS A 59 7.99 23.23 -1.60
N VAL A 60 8.77 22.15 -1.67
CA VAL A 60 9.17 21.34 -0.50
C VAL A 60 9.99 22.18 0.47
N ILE A 61 11.00 22.91 -0.03
CA ILE A 61 11.85 23.80 0.80
C ILE A 61 11.03 24.94 1.41
N GLN A 62 10.15 25.57 0.61
CA GLN A 62 9.29 26.65 1.09
C GLN A 62 8.39 26.15 2.22
N ARG A 63 7.67 25.04 2.01
CA ARG A 63 6.75 24.48 3.00
C ARG A 63 7.47 24.06 4.28
N TYR A 64 8.69 23.54 4.14
CA TYR A 64 9.54 23.17 5.26
C TYR A 64 9.90 24.37 6.14
N ASN A 65 10.31 25.48 5.52
CA ASN A 65 10.72 26.69 6.26
C ASN A 65 9.53 27.48 6.82
N GLU A 66 8.38 27.47 6.16
CA GLU A 66 7.26 28.38 6.48
C GLU A 66 6.14 27.73 7.29
N ASN A 67 5.92 26.41 7.22
CA ASN A 67 4.69 25.81 7.74
C ASN A 67 4.83 24.49 8.49
N SER A 68 5.78 23.63 8.16
CA SER A 68 5.81 22.28 8.75
C SER A 68 7.20 21.65 8.76
N SER A 69 7.53 20.92 9.83
CA SER A 69 8.75 20.11 9.94
C SER A 69 8.56 18.65 9.52
N ARG A 70 7.42 18.28 8.90
CA ARG A 70 7.14 16.89 8.50
C ARG A 70 7.75 16.57 7.14
N TYR A 71 9.06 16.35 7.10
CA TYR A 71 9.84 16.19 5.85
C TYR A 71 9.29 15.11 4.90
N THR A 72 8.97 13.92 5.42
CA THR A 72 8.43 12.79 4.64
C THR A 72 7.08 13.14 4.04
N ASN A 73 6.18 13.67 4.87
CA ASN A 73 4.85 14.09 4.49
C ASN A 73 4.87 15.16 3.39
N ILE A 74 5.68 16.21 3.55
CA ILE A 74 5.85 17.30 2.57
C ILE A 74 6.32 16.76 1.22
N LEU A 75 7.34 15.88 1.22
CA LEU A 75 7.91 15.32 0.00
C LEU A 75 6.92 14.40 -0.72
N PHE A 76 6.34 13.43 -0.01
CA PHE A 76 5.48 12.43 -0.64
C PHE A 76 4.15 13.03 -1.09
N ILE A 77 3.56 13.96 -0.33
CA ILE A 77 2.35 14.66 -0.80
C ILE A 77 2.66 15.48 -2.04
N GLY A 78 3.78 16.23 -2.06
CA GLY A 78 4.18 16.99 -3.24
C GLY A 78 4.43 16.11 -4.47
N LEU A 79 5.09 14.96 -4.30
CA LEU A 79 5.29 13.99 -5.38
C LEU A 79 3.97 13.46 -5.94
N VAL A 80 3.07 13.02 -5.06
CA VAL A 80 1.81 12.41 -5.46
C VAL A 80 0.88 13.46 -6.08
N ASP A 81 0.84 14.68 -5.54
CA ASP A 81 0.09 15.79 -6.13
C ASP A 81 0.64 16.19 -7.50
N GLY A 82 1.96 16.16 -7.70
CA GLY A 82 2.59 16.43 -8.99
C GLY A 82 2.29 15.34 -10.04
N LEU A 83 2.23 14.07 -9.63
CA LEU A 83 1.99 12.94 -10.53
C LEU A 83 0.51 12.73 -10.86
N PHE A 84 -0.38 12.89 -9.87
CA PHE A 84 -1.78 12.53 -9.98
C PHE A 84 -2.74 13.74 -9.91
N GLY A 85 -2.22 14.95 -9.71
CA GLY A 85 -3.03 16.17 -9.61
C GLY A 85 -4.13 16.02 -8.57
N TRP A 86 -5.34 16.45 -8.92
CA TRP A 86 -6.53 16.39 -8.06
C TRP A 86 -7.14 14.99 -7.87
N TYR A 87 -6.57 13.94 -8.47
CA TYR A 87 -7.04 12.56 -8.30
C TYR A 87 -6.23 11.79 -7.25
N ASN A 88 -5.21 12.43 -6.65
CA ASN A 88 -4.28 11.77 -5.74
C ASN A 88 -4.98 11.03 -4.59
N VAL A 89 -5.97 11.64 -3.95
CA VAL A 89 -6.63 11.07 -2.75
C VAL A 89 -7.38 9.77 -3.08
N ALA A 90 -7.91 9.65 -4.30
CA ALA A 90 -8.62 8.47 -4.76
C ALA A 90 -7.67 7.34 -5.21
N ILE A 91 -6.51 7.70 -5.78
CA ILE A 91 -5.52 6.77 -6.33
C ILE A 91 -4.59 6.23 -5.24
N LEU A 92 -4.31 7.02 -4.21
CA LEU A 92 -3.34 6.69 -3.17
C LEU A 92 -3.66 5.37 -2.43
N PRO A 93 -4.88 5.13 -1.92
CA PRO A 93 -5.15 3.89 -1.19
C PRO A 93 -4.90 2.61 -1.99
N PRO A 94 -5.43 2.42 -3.22
CA PRO A 94 -5.12 1.21 -3.99
C PRO A 94 -3.63 1.14 -4.39
N LEU A 95 -2.99 2.28 -4.67
CA LEU A 95 -1.55 2.31 -4.96
C LEU A 95 -0.71 1.86 -3.76
N MET A 96 -1.04 2.33 -2.55
CA MET A 96 -0.35 1.93 -1.33
C MET A 96 -0.51 0.44 -1.07
N ILE A 97 -1.71 -0.11 -1.21
CA ILE A 97 -1.93 -1.56 -1.08
C ILE A 97 -1.04 -2.33 -2.06
N ALA A 98 -1.01 -1.92 -3.34
CA ALA A 98 -0.19 -2.58 -4.35
C ALA A 98 1.32 -2.51 -4.03
N LEU A 99 1.81 -1.34 -3.64
CA LEU A 99 3.22 -1.14 -3.26
C LEU A 99 3.59 -1.93 -2.01
N PHE A 100 2.70 -2.00 -1.01
CA PHE A 100 2.92 -2.82 0.18
C PHE A 100 2.98 -4.30 -0.17
N VAL A 101 2.03 -4.82 -0.94
CA VAL A 101 2.06 -6.23 -1.38
C VAL A 101 3.37 -6.52 -2.13
N PHE A 102 3.75 -5.65 -3.07
CA PHE A 102 4.97 -5.84 -3.85
C PHE A 102 6.23 -5.80 -2.98
N GLY A 103 6.40 -4.75 -2.17
CA GLY A 103 7.56 -4.55 -1.31
C GLY A 103 7.70 -5.66 -0.27
N TRP A 104 6.62 -6.03 0.41
CA TRP A 104 6.62 -7.15 1.36
C TRP A 104 6.85 -8.50 0.69
N HIS A 105 6.37 -8.70 -0.54
CA HIS A 105 6.64 -9.93 -1.27
C HIS A 105 8.12 -10.09 -1.58
N LEU A 106 8.79 -9.02 -2.02
CA LEU A 106 10.23 -9.02 -2.23
C LEU A 106 10.97 -9.25 -0.91
N PHE A 107 10.62 -8.51 0.14
CA PHE A 107 11.22 -8.65 1.47
C PHE A 107 11.09 -10.08 2.01
N LEU A 108 9.88 -10.63 2.01
CA LEU A 108 9.63 -11.97 2.56
C LEU A 108 10.33 -13.05 1.75
N ARG A 109 10.45 -12.89 0.43
CA ARG A 109 11.20 -13.81 -0.41
C ARG A 109 12.68 -13.83 -0.06
N GLU A 110 13.30 -12.67 0.13
CA GLU A 110 14.71 -12.62 0.52
C GLU A 110 14.91 -13.09 1.97
N ALA A 111 14.01 -12.75 2.89
CA ALA A 111 14.04 -13.26 4.27
C ALA A 111 13.91 -14.80 4.33
N ALA A 112 13.01 -15.39 3.53
CA ALA A 112 12.86 -16.84 3.42
C ALA A 112 14.12 -17.51 2.89
N ARG A 113 14.78 -16.91 1.88
CA ARG A 113 16.06 -17.40 1.36
C ARG A 113 17.16 -17.35 2.42
N MET A 114 17.28 -16.25 3.16
CA MET A 114 18.25 -16.12 4.24
C MET A 114 18.03 -17.16 5.34
N ALA A 115 16.77 -17.46 5.66
CA ALA A 115 16.38 -18.48 6.63
C ALA A 115 16.37 -19.91 6.06
N SER A 116 16.78 -20.12 4.80
CA SER A 116 16.76 -21.42 4.12
C SER A 116 15.38 -22.10 4.12
N LEU A 117 14.30 -21.31 4.08
CA LEU A 117 12.93 -21.80 4.02
C LEU A 117 12.55 -22.13 2.56
N ALA A 118 12.05 -23.34 2.34
CA ALA A 118 11.63 -23.83 1.02
C ALA A 118 10.20 -23.36 0.65
N TRP A 119 9.89 -22.08 0.86
CA TRP A 119 8.57 -21.54 0.53
C TRP A 119 8.42 -21.30 -0.98
N SER A 120 7.27 -21.68 -1.53
CA SER A 120 6.92 -21.35 -2.91
C SER A 120 6.58 -19.86 -3.04
N GLY A 121 6.81 -19.29 -4.23
CA GLY A 121 6.48 -17.88 -4.50
C GLY A 121 5.00 -17.56 -4.23
N SER A 122 4.09 -18.46 -4.61
CA SER A 122 2.65 -18.32 -4.34
C SER A 122 2.34 -18.34 -2.85
N PHE A 123 3.01 -19.19 -2.07
CA PHE A 123 2.83 -19.22 -0.62
C PHE A 123 3.34 -17.93 0.05
N SER A 124 4.51 -17.43 -0.37
CA SER A 124 5.01 -16.12 0.11
C SER A 124 4.09 -14.98 -0.28
N PHE A 125 3.51 -14.98 -1.49
CA PHE A 125 2.54 -13.98 -1.91
C PHE A 125 1.25 -14.03 -1.09
N PHE A 126 0.74 -15.24 -0.82
CA PHE A 126 -0.38 -15.44 0.09
C PHE A 126 -0.09 -14.87 1.49
N LEU A 127 1.05 -15.22 2.08
CA LEU A 127 1.43 -14.74 3.42
C LEU A 127 1.46 -13.22 3.48
N VAL A 128 2.04 -12.56 2.47
CA VAL A 128 2.08 -11.10 2.41
C VAL A 128 0.70 -10.49 2.26
N SER A 129 -0.14 -11.04 1.37
CA SER A 129 -1.51 -10.56 1.17
C SER A 129 -2.35 -10.71 2.44
N LEU A 130 -2.18 -11.84 3.14
CA LEU A 130 -2.83 -12.09 4.43
C LEU A 130 -2.34 -11.14 5.52
N LEU A 131 -1.02 -10.95 5.64
CA LEU A 131 -0.43 -10.04 6.62
C LEU A 131 -0.95 -8.62 6.41
N LEU A 132 -0.92 -8.11 5.18
CA LEU A 132 -1.45 -6.79 4.88
C LEU A 132 -2.95 -6.68 5.18
N PHE A 133 -3.74 -7.68 4.81
CA PHE A 133 -5.17 -7.72 5.12
C PHE A 133 -5.40 -7.65 6.63
N LEU A 134 -4.68 -8.44 7.43
CA LEU A 134 -4.82 -8.44 8.88
C LEU A 134 -4.36 -7.11 9.49
N SER A 135 -3.28 -6.52 8.99
CA SER A 135 -2.83 -5.19 9.44
C SER A 135 -3.89 -4.11 9.19
N LEU A 136 -4.55 -4.13 8.04
CA LEU A 136 -5.65 -3.20 7.75
C LEU A 136 -6.89 -3.48 8.61
N LEU A 137 -7.27 -4.75 8.76
CA LEU A 137 -8.40 -5.16 9.58
C LEU A 137 -8.23 -4.76 11.06
N GLN A 138 -7.00 -4.82 11.56
CA GLN A 138 -6.65 -4.53 12.96
C GLN A 138 -6.19 -3.08 13.16
N ALA A 139 -6.19 -2.24 12.14
CA ALA A 139 -5.80 -0.84 12.26
C ALA A 139 -6.74 -0.13 13.25
N PRO A 140 -6.23 0.52 14.31
CA PRO A 140 -7.07 1.15 15.33
C PRO A 140 -7.94 2.27 14.74
N ASN A 141 -7.42 2.94 13.71
CA ASN A 141 -8.17 3.87 12.88
C ASN A 141 -7.83 3.63 11.41
N LEU A 142 -8.62 2.79 10.73
CA LEU A 142 -8.42 2.48 9.31
C LEU A 142 -8.47 3.74 8.44
N TYR A 143 -9.33 4.71 8.78
CA TYR A 143 -9.45 5.95 8.02
C TYR A 143 -8.14 6.74 8.05
N GLU A 144 -7.58 6.98 9.25
CA GLU A 144 -6.30 7.69 9.37
C GLU A 144 -5.13 6.89 8.78
N THR A 145 -5.19 5.56 8.82
CA THR A 145 -4.09 4.69 8.35
C THR A 145 -4.02 4.63 6.82
N LEU A 146 -5.15 4.45 6.14
CA LEU A 146 -5.19 4.14 4.71
C LEU A 146 -5.92 5.19 3.85
N TYR A 147 -6.93 5.86 4.40
CA TYR A 147 -7.77 6.77 3.61
C TYR A 147 -7.40 8.24 3.77
N TRP A 148 -6.62 8.56 4.79
CA TRP A 148 -6.04 9.88 4.99
C TRP A 148 -4.59 9.92 4.54
N ARG A 149 -4.29 10.76 3.55
CA ARG A 149 -2.95 10.85 2.97
C ARG A 149 -1.89 11.19 4.00
N ALA A 150 -2.24 12.03 4.98
CA ALA A 150 -1.24 12.53 5.90
C ALA A 150 -0.78 11.38 6.79
N GLY A 151 -1.70 10.53 7.26
CA GLY A 151 -1.36 9.32 8.00
C GLY A 151 -0.55 8.32 7.17
N MET A 152 -0.85 8.14 5.87
CA MET A 152 -0.06 7.28 4.97
C MET A 152 1.39 7.72 4.78
N THR A 153 1.69 9.00 5.01
CA THR A 153 2.98 9.64 4.72
C THR A 153 3.63 10.27 5.96
N SER A 154 3.09 9.99 7.14
CA SER A 154 3.58 10.49 8.43
C SER A 154 4.85 9.77 8.88
#